data_AF-A0A3C1YCA7-F1
#
_entry.id   AF-A0A3C1YCA7-F1
#
_cell.length_a   1.000
_cell.length_b   1.000
_cell.length_c   1.000
_cell.angle_alpha   90.00
_cell.angle_beta   90.00
_cell.angle_gamma   90.00
#
_symmetry.space_group_name_H-M   'P 1'
#
loop_
_entity.id
_entity.type
_entity.pdbx_description
1 polymer ?
#
loop_
_entity_poly.entity_id
_entity_poly.type
_entity_poly.pdbx_seq_one_letter_code
_entity_poly.pdbx_strand_id
1 'polypeptide(L)' 'ANCGMARVFAYLMNPNSEMTDTAIFEDTSATIMKALKETHQINSSKTDISKTAFEIALNQLI' A
#
# COMPACT_ATOMS: atom_id res chain seq x y z
N ALA A 1 -2.23 -7.77 4.48
CA ALA A 1 -2.92 -8.34 3.30
C ALA A 1 -4.42 -8.14 3.50
N ASN A 2 -4.95 -7.00 3.01
CA ASN A 2 -6.32 -6.45 3.21
C ASN A 2 -6.33 -4.91 3.09
N CYS A 3 -5.18 -4.27 2.83
CA CYS A 3 -5.06 -2.81 2.72
C CYS A 3 -5.76 -2.20 1.50
N GLY A 4 -6.21 -3.01 0.53
CA GLY A 4 -6.85 -2.52 -0.69
C GLY A 4 -8.08 -1.66 -0.40
N MET A 5 -9.01 -2.12 0.44
CA MET A 5 -10.19 -1.34 0.80
C MET A 5 -9.85 -0.05 1.55
N ALA A 6 -8.88 -0.12 2.48
CA ALA A 6 -8.42 1.08 3.19
C ALA A 6 -7.81 2.10 2.22
N ARG A 7 -7.08 1.63 1.20
CA ARG A 7 -6.54 2.50 0.16
C ARG A 7 -7.62 3.10 -0.73
N VAL A 8 -8.63 2.32 -1.13
CA VAL A 8 -9.79 2.84 -1.89
C VAL A 8 -10.49 3.94 -1.09
N PHE A 9 -10.74 3.74 0.21
CA PHE A 9 -11.30 4.80 1.05
C PHE A 9 -10.44 6.07 1.06
N ALA A 10 -9.12 5.92 1.25
CA ALA A 10 -8.21 7.06 1.22
C ALA A 10 -8.19 7.77 -0.14
N TYR A 11 -8.30 7.03 -1.26
CA TYR A 11 -8.39 7.61 -2.59
C TYR A 11 -9.65 8.47 -2.74
N LEU A 12 -10.81 7.92 -2.36
CA LEU A 12 -12.13 8.57 -2.45
C LEU A 12 -12.31 9.75 -1.50
N MET A 13 -11.48 9.87 -0.45
CA MET A 13 -11.46 11.03 0.43
C MET A 13 -10.75 12.25 -0.20
N ASN A 14 -10.05 12.08 -1.33
CA ASN A 14 -9.42 13.20 -2.01
C ASN A 14 -10.46 13.99 -2.82
N PRO A 15 -10.56 15.32 -2.67
CA PRO A 15 -11.63 16.12 -3.28
C PRO A 15 -11.61 16.17 -4.81
N ASN A 16 -10.49 15.79 -5.44
CA ASN A 16 -10.30 15.80 -6.89
C ASN A 16 -10.03 14.40 -7.47
N SER A 17 -10.40 13.33 -6.74
CA SER A 17 -10.20 11.96 -7.24
C SER A 17 -11.10 11.66 -8.44
N GLU A 18 -10.56 10.97 -9.43
CA GLU A 18 -11.35 10.49 -10.57
C GLU A 18 -12.19 9.27 -10.14
N MET A 19 -13.51 9.36 -10.26
CA MET A 19 -14.44 8.34 -9.78
C MET A 19 -14.71 7.27 -10.85
N THR A 20 -13.65 6.69 -11.41
CA THR A 20 -13.74 5.57 -12.37
C THR A 20 -13.12 4.31 -11.77
N ASP A 21 -13.66 3.15 -12.12
CA ASP A 21 -13.14 1.85 -11.64
C ASP A 21 -11.66 1.68 -11.99
N THR A 22 -11.26 2.13 -13.18
CA THR A 22 -9.87 2.10 -13.64
C THR A 22 -8.96 2.96 -12.76
N ALA A 23 -9.32 4.22 -12.50
CA ALA A 23 -8.49 5.10 -11.68
C ALA A 23 -8.34 4.59 -10.23
N ILE A 24 -9.44 4.09 -9.64
CA ILE A 24 -9.44 3.48 -8.30
C ILE A 24 -8.55 2.23 -8.27
N PHE A 25 -8.66 1.37 -9.30
CA PHE A 25 -7.88 0.14 -9.41
C PHE A 25 -6.38 0.43 -9.61
N GLU A 26 -6.05 1.38 -10.46
CA GLU A 26 -4.66 1.79 -10.74
C GLU A 26 -4.00 2.38 -9.49
N ASP A 27 -4.67 3.31 -8.80
CA ASP A 27 -4.17 3.91 -7.57
C ASP A 27 -3.92 2.85 -6.48
N THR A 28 -4.91 1.97 -6.27
CA THR A 28 -4.81 0.91 -5.28
C THR A 28 -3.68 -0.06 -5.61
N SER A 29 -3.57 -0.48 -6.87
CA SER A 29 -2.55 -1.42 -7.34
C SER A 29 -1.14 -0.82 -7.27
N ALA A 30 -0.97 0.43 -7.71
CA ALA A 30 0.31 1.14 -7.65
C ALA A 30 0.78 1.32 -6.20
N THR A 31 -0.14 1.65 -5.29
CA THR A 31 0.16 1.80 -3.86
C THR A 31 0.60 0.48 -3.24
N ILE A 32 -0.12 -0.61 -3.50
CA ILE A 32 0.24 -1.95 -3.02
C ILE A 32 1.59 -2.37 -3.60
N MET A 33 1.84 -2.16 -4.89
CA MET A 33 3.12 -2.48 -5.53
C MET A 33 4.28 -1.72 -4.88
N LYS A 34 4.10 -0.42 -4.60
CA LYS A 34 5.12 0.39 -3.94
C LYS A 34 5.47 -0.16 -2.55
N ALA A 35 4.47 -0.44 -1.72
CA ALA A 35 4.69 -1.00 -0.39
C ALA A 35 5.40 -2.38 -0.43
N LEU A 36 5.05 -3.22 -1.41
CA LEU A 36 5.73 -4.50 -1.62
C LEU A 36 7.18 -4.32 -2.04
N LYS A 37 7.47 -3.36 -2.94
CA LYS A 37 8.85 -3.04 -3.35
C LYS A 37 9.68 -2.52 -2.18
N GLU A 38 9.14 -1.60 -1.38
CA GLU A 38 9.81 -1.07 -0.19
C GLU A 38 10.09 -2.18 0.84
N THR A 39 9.12 -3.07 1.08
CA THR A 39 9.30 -4.24 1.93
C THR A 39 10.41 -5.15 1.40
N HIS A 40 10.39 -5.45 0.09
CA HIS A 40 11.37 -6.33 -0.54
C HIS A 40 12.78 -5.73 -0.57
N GLN A 41 12.90 -4.40 -0.69
CA GLN A 41 14.19 -3.70 -0.63
C GLN A 41 14.86 -3.86 0.74
N ILE A 42 14.08 -3.89 1.83
CA ILE A 42 14.60 -4.10 3.18
C ILE A 42 14.83 -5.58 3.47
N ASN A 43 13.92 -6.45 3.01
CA ASN A 43 14.03 -7.89 3.17
C ASN A 43 13.67 -8.63 1.88
N SER A 44 14.70 -9.15 1.19
CA SER A 44 14.54 -9.93 -0.04
C SER A 44 14.28 -11.42 0.19
N SER A 45 14.23 -11.86 1.46
CA SER A 45 13.89 -13.23 1.83
C SER A 45 12.46 -13.60 1.45
N LYS A 46 12.21 -14.90 1.34
CA LYS A 46 10.87 -15.47 1.18
C LYS A 46 10.11 -15.59 2.51
N THR A 47 10.78 -15.35 3.65
CA THR A 47 10.21 -15.39 5.00
C THR A 47 10.24 -14.00 5.63
N ASP A 48 9.48 -13.82 6.72
CA ASP A 48 9.50 -12.59 7.54
C ASP A 48 9.10 -11.30 6.80
N ILE A 49 8.42 -11.44 5.65
CA ILE A 49 7.90 -10.33 4.85
C ILE A 49 6.92 -9.49 5.67
N SER A 50 5.97 -10.14 6.37
CA SER A 50 5.00 -9.44 7.22
C SER A 50 5.67 -8.65 8.34
N LYS A 51 6.69 -9.23 8.98
CA LYS A 51 7.47 -8.55 10.03
C LYS A 51 8.11 -7.28 9.50
N THR A 52 8.78 -7.39 8.34
CA THR A 52 9.44 -6.26 7.68
C THR A 52 8.43 -5.16 7.32
N ALA A 53 7.27 -5.54 6.75
CA ALA A 53 6.21 -4.59 6.43
C ALA A 53 5.65 -3.89 7.68
N PHE A 54 5.51 -4.60 8.80
CA PHE A 54 5.08 -4.01 10.08
C PHE A 54 6.12 -3.05 10.66
N GLU A 55 7.41 -3.36 10.58
CA GLU A 55 8.49 -2.46 11.00
C GLU A 55 8.48 -1.16 10.20
N ILE A 56 8.31 -1.24 8.87
CA ILE A 56 8.17 -0.05 8.01
C ILE A 56 6.96 0.78 8.44
N ALA A 57 5.81 0.15 8.65
CA ALA A 57 4.59 0.84 9.07
C ALA A 57 4.76 1.52 10.44
N LEU A 58 5.44 0.87 11.40
CA LEU A 58 5.70 1.44 12.71
C LEU A 58 6.60 2.68 12.61
N ASN A 59 7.65 2.62 11.78
CA ASN A 59 8.56 3.74 11.54
C ASN A 59 7.89 4.95 10.86
N GLN A 60 6.74 4.77 10.21
CA GLN A 60 5.97 5.88 9.62
C GLN A 60 5.01 6.55 10.63
N LEU A 61 4.79 5.92 11.79
CA LEU A 61 3.86 6.40 12.82
C LEU A 61 4.56 7.16 13.95
N ILE A 62 5.87 6.96 14.12
CA ILE A 62 6.72 7.61 15.12
C ILE A 62 7.55 8.71 14.48
#